data_AF-A0A316FWB0-F1
#
_entry.id   AF-A0A316FWB0-F1
#
_cell.length_a   1.000
_cell.length_b   1.000
_cell.length_c   1.000
_cell.angle_alpha   90.00
_cell.angle_beta   90.00
_cell.angle_gamma   90.00
#
_symmetry.space_group_name_H-M   'P 1'
#
loop_
_entity.id
_entity.type
_entity.pdbx_description
1 polymer ?
#
loop_
_entity_poly.entity_id
_entity_poly.type
_entity_poly.pdbx_seq_one_letter_code
_entity_poly.pdbx_strand_id
1 'polypeptide(L)' 'MTAYKEYKIIHVVEGGCGTLLLGSSGLPLKKLEATLNEEAASGWQVVFQVLENKRFWLFWTRETVIVTLGR' A
#
# COMPACT_ATOMS: atom_id res chain seq x y z
N MET A 1 11.80 2.08 -23.28
CA MET A 1 10.91 2.20 -22.11
C MET A 1 9.91 3.29 -22.43
N THR A 2 8.62 2.97 -22.47
CA THR A 2 7.57 3.96 -22.67
C THR A 2 7.57 4.89 -21.46
N ALA A 3 7.70 6.20 -21.70
CA ALA A 3 7.53 7.19 -20.65
C ALA A 3 6.04 7.28 -20.32
N TYR A 4 5.68 7.09 -19.06
CA TYR A 4 4.32 7.34 -18.57
C TYR A 4 4.05 8.85 -18.64
N LYS A 5 2.82 9.22 -19.03
CA LYS A 5 2.39 10.62 -19.12
C LYS A 5 1.95 11.15 -17.77
N GLU A 6 1.44 10.27 -16.93
CA GLU A 6 0.95 10.62 -15.59
C GLU A 6 1.35 9.57 -14.56
N TYR A 7 1.51 10.03 -13.32
CA TYR A 7 1.86 9.20 -12.18
C TYR A 7 0.87 9.40 -11.05
N LYS A 8 0.57 8.30 -10.36
CA LYS A 8 -0.28 8.29 -9.17
C LYS A 8 0.40 7.48 -8.08
N ILE A 9 0.25 7.92 -6.83
CA ILE A 9 0.79 7.22 -5.67
C ILE A 9 -0.37 6.71 -4.83
N ILE A 10 -0.34 5.41 -4.53
CA ILE A 10 -1.24 4.76 -3.58
C ILE A 10 -0.43 4.49 -2.32
N HIS A 11 -0.90 5.03 -1.20
CA HIS A 11 -0.29 4.87 0.11
C HIS A 11 -1.24 4.13 1.03
N VAL A 12 -0.93 2.85 1.30
CA VAL A 12 -1.74 2.00 2.17
C VAL A 12 -0.99 1.79 3.48
N VAL A 13 -1.54 2.36 4.54
CA VAL A 13 -1.00 2.25 5.89
C VAL A 13 -1.83 1.23 6.67
N GLU A 14 -1.15 0.36 7.41
CA GLU A 14 -1.81 -0.52 8.37
C GLU A 14 -2.56 0.30 9.44
N GLY A 15 -3.85 0.00 9.60
CA GLY A 15 -4.73 0.70 10.53
C GLY A 15 -4.46 0.28 11.98
N GLY A 16 -3.64 1.05 12.69
CA GLY A 16 -3.27 0.81 14.09
C GLY A 16 -4.39 0.95 15.14
N CYS A 17 -5.67 0.88 14.75
CA CYS A 17 -6.81 0.93 15.68
C CYS A 17 -7.53 -0.42 15.84
N GLY A 18 -7.23 -1.43 15.01
CA GLY A 18 -7.77 -2.80 15.18
C GLY A 18 -6.94 -3.67 16.13
N THR A 19 -5.72 -3.25 16.44
CA THR A 19 -4.66 -4.10 17.00
C THR A 19 -4.45 -3.96 18.50
N LEU A 20 -5.18 -3.05 19.17
CA LEU A 20 -5.03 -2.88 20.61
C LEU A 20 -5.62 -4.07 21.41
N LEU A 21 -6.39 -4.97 20.78
CA LEU A 21 -7.06 -6.07 21.47
C LEU A 21 -6.73 -7.48 20.96
N LEU A 22 -6.34 -7.70 19.70
CA LEU A 22 -6.16 -9.05 19.16
C LEU A 22 -5.02 -9.08 18.13
N GLY A 23 -3.87 -9.59 18.54
CA GLY A 23 -2.59 -9.55 17.82
C GLY A 23 -2.66 -9.90 16.33
N SER A 24 -1.74 -9.27 15.59
CA SER A 24 -1.52 -9.29 14.13
C SER A 24 -2.50 -8.45 13.30
N SER A 25 -2.31 -7.13 13.27
CA SER A 25 -2.71 -6.33 12.11
C SER A 25 -1.59 -6.47 11.09
N GLY A 26 -1.78 -7.32 10.08
CA GLY A 26 -0.96 -7.27 8.88
C GLY A 26 -1.50 -6.21 7.92
N LEU A 27 -0.70 -5.83 6.93
CA LEU A 27 -1.18 -5.02 5.82
C LEU A 27 -2.45 -5.64 5.20
N PRO A 28 -3.53 -4.86 4.93
CA PRO A 28 -4.77 -5.40 4.36
C PRO A 28 -4.59 -5.80 2.88
N LEU A 29 -3.94 -6.95 2.65
CA LEU A 29 -3.56 -7.45 1.31
C LEU A 29 -4.75 -7.53 0.36
N LYS A 30 -5.88 -8.12 0.79
CA LYS A 30 -7.08 -8.23 -0.04
C LYS A 30 -7.60 -6.87 -0.52
N LYS A 31 -7.53 -5.85 0.34
CA LYS A 31 -7.96 -4.49 -0.02
C LYS A 31 -6.99 -3.88 -1.01
N LEU A 32 -5.68 -4.05 -0.80
CA LEU A 32 -4.65 -3.60 -1.73
C LEU A 32 -4.83 -4.27 -3.10
N GLU A 33 -5.02 -5.59 -3.16
CA GLU A 33 -5.25 -6.34 -4.40
C GLU A 33 -6.48 -5.85 -5.14
N ALA A 34 -7.61 -5.67 -4.43
CA ALA A 34 -8.83 -5.13 -5.02
C ALA A 34 -8.61 -3.74 -5.63
N THR A 35 -7.97 -2.84 -4.89
CA THR A 35 -7.63 -1.49 -5.38
C THR A 35 -6.70 -1.55 -6.59
N LEU A 36 -5.65 -2.38 -6.58
CA LEU A 36 -4.74 -2.48 -7.72
C LEU A 36 -5.43 -3.05 -8.96
N ASN A 37 -6.36 -4.00 -8.81
CA ASN A 37 -7.15 -4.53 -9.91
C ASN A 37 -8.10 -3.48 -10.51
N GLU A 38 -8.72 -2.64 -9.68
CA GLU A 38 -9.56 -1.51 -10.14
C GLU A 38 -8.75 -0.47 -10.93
N GLU A 39 -7.54 -0.18 -10.46
CA GLU A 39 -6.62 0.75 -11.14
C GLU A 39 -6.09 0.17 -12.45
N ALA A 40 -5.76 -1.12 -12.46
CA ALA A 40 -5.36 -1.84 -13.67
C ALA A 40 -6.48 -1.85 -14.72
N ALA A 41 -7.72 -2.06 -14.30
CA ALA A 41 -8.89 -1.95 -15.19
C ALA A 41 -9.08 -0.53 -15.74
N SER A 42 -8.60 0.50 -15.01
CA SER A 42 -8.60 1.90 -15.43
C SER A 42 -7.38 2.30 -16.29
N GLY A 43 -6.54 1.32 -16.67
CA GLY A 43 -5.38 1.50 -17.54
C GLY A 43 -4.09 1.89 -16.84
N TRP A 44 -4.05 1.86 -15.51
CA TRP A 44 -2.82 2.14 -14.76
C TRP A 44 -1.93 0.91 -14.65
N GLN A 45 -0.61 1.13 -14.63
CA GLN A 45 0.40 0.08 -14.46
C GLN A 45 1.25 0.33 -13.22
N VAL A 46 1.55 -0.72 -12.45
CA VAL A 46 2.49 -0.64 -11.34
C VAL A 46 3.91 -0.43 -11.88
N VAL A 47 4.51 0.71 -11.53
CA VAL A 47 5.88 1.08 -11.92
C VAL A 47 6.86 0.74 -10.82
N PHE A 48 6.48 1.02 -9.58
CA PHE A 48 7.32 0.81 -8.41
C PHE A 48 6.45 0.49 -7.20
N GLN A 49 6.94 -0.40 -6.34
CA GLN A 49 6.30 -0.72 -5.07
C GLN A 49 7.38 -0.86 -4.01
N VAL A 50 7.16 -0.24 -2.86
CA VAL A 50 8.03 -0.37 -1.69
C VAL A 50 7.21 -0.65 -0.44
N LEU A 51 7.73 -1.56 0.38
CA LEU A 51 7.25 -1.79 1.74
C LEU A 51 8.12 -0.98 2.70
N GLU A 52 7.48 -0.16 3.51
CA GLU A 52 8.09 0.52 4.63
C GLU A 52 7.62 -0.12 5.93
N ASN A 53 8.56 -0.61 6.74
CA ASN A 53 8.32 -1.01 8.11
C ASN A 53 8.93 0.06 9.02
N LYS A 54 8.09 0.77 9.79
CA LYS A 54 8.54 1.83 10.69
C LYS A 54 8.14 1.51 12.12
N ARG A 55 9.06 1.73 13.06
CA ARG A 55 8.77 1.66 14.50
C ARG A 55 7.69 2.70 14.83
N PHE A 56 6.60 2.24 15.43
CA PHE A 56 5.48 3.03 15.89
C PHE A 56 5.40 2.92 17.43
N TRP A 57 5.55 4.04 18.14
CA TRP A 57 5.62 4.03 19.61
C TRP A 57 6.70 3.07 20.19
N LEU A 58 6.57 2.68 21.47
CA LEU A 58 7.62 2.00 22.23
C LEU A 58 7.84 0.55 21.80
N PHE A 59 6.76 -0.17 21.43
CA PHE A 59 6.80 -1.60 21.08
C PHE A 59 6.02 -1.97 19.81
N TRP A 60 5.38 -1.02 19.12
CA TRP A 60 4.63 -1.31 17.91
C TRP A 60 5.48 -1.05 16.67
N THR A 61 5.17 -1.75 15.60
CA THR A 61 5.68 -1.47 14.25
C THR A 61 4.47 -1.25 13.38
N ARG A 62 4.60 -0.38 12.39
CA ARG A 62 3.56 -0.13 11.41
C ARG A 62 4.11 -0.41 10.04
N GLU A 63 3.41 -1.27 9.31
CA GLU A 63 3.72 -1.55 7.93
C GLU A 63 2.95 -0.61 7.00
N THR A 64 3.59 -0.27 5.89
CA THR A 64 3.05 0.64 4.90
C THR A 64 3.51 0.19 3.52
N VAL A 65 2.59 0.11 2.57
CA VAL A 65 2.91 -0.11 1.17
C VAL A 65 2.70 1.19 0.41
N ILE A 66 3.72 1.58 -0.33
CA ILE A 66 3.67 2.69 -1.29
C ILE A 66 3.76 2.07 -2.67
N VAL A 67 2.73 2.28 -3.49
CA VAL A 67 2.69 1.85 -4.90
C VAL A 67 2.66 3.08 -5.79
N THR A 68 3.59 3.15 -6.73
CA THR A 68 3.58 4.13 -7.81
C THR A 68 2.99 3.49 -9.05
N LEU A 69 1.92 4.09 -9.55
CA LEU A 69 1.27 3.76 -10.79
C LEU A 69 1.66 4.76 -11.89
N GLY A 70 1.74 4.28 -13.12
CA GLY A 70 1.97 5.07 -14.32
C GLY A 70 0.95 4.73 -15.39
N ARG A 71 0.56 5.75 -16.18
CA ARG A 71 -0.30 5.61 -17.36
C ARG A 71 0.21 6.48 -18.51
#